data_AF-A0A1H4D3Q4-F1
#
_entry.id   AF-A0A1H4D3Q4-F1
#
_cell.length_a   1.000
_cell.length_b   1.000
_cell.length_c   1.000
_cell.angle_alpha   90.00
_cell.angle_beta   90.00
_cell.angle_gamma   90.00
#
_symmetry.space_group_name_H-M   'P 1'
#
loop_
_entity.id
_entity.type
_entity.pdbx_description
1 polymer ?
#
loop_
_entity_poly.entity_id
_entity_poly.type
_entity_poly.pdbx_seq_one_letter_code
_entity_poly.pdbx_strand_id
1 'polypeptide(L)' 'MPSARLSGAQNIYKIKLRQLGYRLVYQVDDNIVTITVIAVGKRERNGVYQAALQRLDE' A
#
# COMPACT_ATOMS: atom_id res chain seq x y z
N MET A 1 5.47 -2.45 13.75
CA MET A 1 5.94 -1.60 12.62
C MET A 1 4.97 -0.45 12.34
N PRO A 2 5.03 0.67 13.08
CA PRO A 2 4.08 1.78 12.92
C PRO A 2 4.35 2.64 11.67
N SER A 3 5.61 2.79 11.28
CA SER A 3 6.05 3.76 10.24
C SER A 3 5.67 3.38 8.81
N ALA A 4 5.38 2.11 8.55
CA ALA A 4 4.95 1.61 7.24
C ALA A 4 3.42 1.65 7.06
N ARG A 5 2.65 1.75 8.16
CA ARG A 5 1.19 1.76 8.11
C ARG A 5 0.68 2.97 7.33
N LEU A 6 -0.35 2.76 6.52
CA LEU A 6 -1.05 3.87 5.88
C LEU A 6 -1.90 4.61 6.93
N SER A 7 -1.80 5.94 6.99
CA SER A 7 -2.56 6.73 7.96
C SER A 7 -4.05 6.57 7.70
N GLY A 8 -4.83 6.27 8.74
CA GLY A 8 -6.28 6.09 8.63
C GLY A 8 -6.75 4.74 8.09
N ALA A 9 -5.84 3.79 7.84
CA ALA A 9 -6.21 2.45 7.37
C ALA A 9 -5.72 1.34 8.30
N GLN A 10 -6.54 0.29 8.44
CA GLN A 10 -6.23 -0.90 9.22
C GLN A 10 -5.60 -1.96 8.31
N ASN A 11 -4.52 -2.58 8.76
CA ASN A 11 -3.81 -3.67 8.06
C ASN A 11 -3.24 -3.34 6.67
N ILE A 12 -3.25 -2.05 6.27
CA ILE A 12 -2.63 -1.57 5.04
C ILE A 12 -1.30 -0.90 5.34
N TYR A 13 -0.29 -1.26 4.55
CA TYR A 13 1.08 -0.82 4.69
C TYR A 13 1.66 -0.41 3.33
N LYS A 14 2.82 0.25 3.38
CA LYS A 14 3.52 0.70 2.18
C LYS A 14 5.00 0.31 2.17
N ILE A 15 5.49 -0.14 1.01
CA ILE A 15 6.92 -0.28 0.72
C ILE A 15 7.34 0.90 -0.16
N LYS A 16 8.46 1.55 0.19
CA LYS A 16 9.04 2.65 -0.58
C LYS A 16 10.22 2.11 -1.41
N LEU A 17 10.03 1.96 -2.71
CA LEU A 17 11.09 1.60 -3.64
C LEU A 17 11.84 2.87 -4.04
N ARG A 18 12.71 3.34 -3.14
CA ARG A 18 13.33 4.68 -3.22
C ARG A 18 14.15 4.90 -4.48
N GLN A 19 14.94 3.92 -4.90
CA GLN A 19 15.80 4.02 -6.09
C GLN A 19 14.98 4.22 -7.37
N LEU A 20 13.80 3.60 -7.44
CA LEU A 20 12.93 3.69 -8.61
C LEU A 20 11.94 4.86 -8.52
N GLY A 21 11.77 5.46 -7.34
CA GLY A 21 10.73 6.46 -7.10
C GLY A 21 9.31 5.86 -7.02
N TYR A 22 9.18 4.59 -6.64
CA TYR A 22 7.91 3.87 -6.57
C TYR A 22 7.42 3.66 -5.14
N ARG A 23 6.12 3.41 -5.03
CA ARG A 23 5.44 2.97 -3.81
C ARG A 23 4.60 1.75 -4.14
N LEU A 24 4.65 0.78 -3.25
CA LEU A 24 3.79 -0.40 -3.25
C LEU A 24 2.90 -0.31 -2.01
N VAL A 25 1.60 -0.53 -2.20
CA VAL A 25 0.59 -0.57 -1.14
C VAL A 25 0.10 -2.01 -1.02
N TYR A 26 0.11 -2.54 0.19
CA TYR A 26 -0.24 -3.92 0.46
C TYR A 26 -1.06 -4.07 1.74
N GLN A 27 -1.87 -5.11 1.78
CA GLN A 27 -2.60 -5.56 2.96
C GLN A 27 -1.95 -6.81 3.54
N VAL A 28 -1.96 -6.93 4.86
CA VAL A 28 -1.49 -8.11 5.58
C VAL A 28 -2.68 -8.84 6.18
N ASP A 29 -2.75 -10.15 5.94
CA ASP A 29 -3.63 -11.06 6.69
C ASP A 29 -2.78 -11.91 7.64
N ASP A 30 -2.92 -11.64 8.94
CA ASP A 30 -2.16 -12.29 10.00
C ASP A 30 -2.58 -13.76 10.21
N ASN A 31 -3.75 -14.18 9.69
CA ASN A 31 -4.26 -15.54 9.88
C ASN A 31 -3.57 -16.56 8.95
N ILE A 32 -3.12 -16.12 7.77
CA ILE A 32 -2.65 -17.02 6.69
C ILE A 32 -1.23 -16.62 6.21
N VAL A 33 -0.58 -15.65 6.88
CA VAL A 33 0.74 -15.10 6.47
C VAL A 33 0.73 -14.71 4.99
N THR A 34 -0.34 -14.03 4.55
CA THR A 34 -0.52 -13.64 3.16
C THR A 34 -0.40 -12.13 3.00
N ILE A 35 0.31 -11.70 1.95
CA ILE A 35 0.46 -10.29 1.58
C ILE A 35 -0.26 -10.06 0.26
N THR A 36 -1.33 -9.27 0.28
CA THR A 36 -2.06 -8.88 -0.92
C THR A 36 -1.54 -7.52 -1.40
N VAL A 37 -0.97 -7.48 -2.59
CA VAL A 37 -0.54 -6.22 -3.21
C VAL A 37 -1.75 -5.56 -3.86
N ILE A 38 -2.14 -4.41 -3.32
CA ILE A 38 -3.32 -3.66 -3.79
C ILE A 38 -2.94 -2.77 -4.97
N ALA A 39 -1.80 -2.09 -4.89
CA ALA A 39 -1.36 -1.18 -5.94
C ALA A 39 0.16 -0.99 -5.94
N VAL A 40 0.73 -0.80 -7.13
CA VAL A 40 2.12 -0.41 -7.35
C VAL A 40 2.15 0.76 -8.31
N GLY A 41 2.95 1.79 -8.02
CA GLY A 41 3.19 2.85 -8.99
C GLY A 41 4.18 3.91 -8.55
N LYS A 42 4.42 4.88 -9.44
CA LYS A 42 5.34 5.99 -9.22
C LYS A 42 4.83 6.92 -8.13
N ARG A 43 5.75 7.63 -7.48
CA ARG A 43 5.44 8.66 -6.49
C ARG A 43 4.97 9.95 -7.18
N GLU A 44 3.77 9.92 -7.72
CA GLU A 44 3.18 11.05 -8.45
C GLU A 44 1.84 11.42 -7.84
N ARG A 45 1.73 12.66 -7.33
CA ARG A 45 0.48 13.31 -6.87
C ARG A 45 -0.48 12.41 -6.06
N ASN A 46 0.05 11.50 -5.25
CA ASN A 46 -0.73 10.50 -4.50
C ASN A 46 -1.55 9.49 -5.35
N GLY A 47 -1.32 9.38 -6.65
CA GLY A 47 -2.10 8.52 -7.56
C GLY A 47 -2.12 7.05 -7.16
N VAL A 48 -1.00 6.51 -6.66
CA VAL A 48 -0.94 5.12 -6.15
C VAL A 48 -1.88 4.90 -4.97
N TYR A 49 -2.06 5.90 -4.11
CA TYR A 49 -2.96 5.77 -2.97
C TYR A 49 -4.43 5.86 -3.40
N GLN A 50 -4.75 6.75 -4.34
CA GLN A 50 -6.10 6.83 -4.91
C GLN A 50 -6.49 5.52 -5.59
N ALA A 51 -5.59 4.98 -6.41
CA ALA A 51 -5.81 3.71 -7.09
C ALA A 51 -5.87 2.53 -6.09
N ALA A 52 -5.17 2.60 -4.96
CA ALA A 52 -5.29 1.59 -3.92
C ALA A 52 -6.64 1.66 -3.20
N LEU A 53 -7.12 2.87 -2.87
CA LEU A 53 -8.42 3.08 -2.23
C LEU A 53 -9.56 2.61 -3.13
N GLN A 54 -9.54 2.97 -4.41
CA GLN A 54 -10.56 2.54 -5.37
C GLN A 54 -10.69 1.01 -5.46
N ARG A 55 -9.57 0.26 -5.39
CA ARG A 55 -9.58 -1.21 -5.44
C ARG A 55 -10.00 -1.88 -4.12
N LEU A 56 -10.08 -1.11 -3.04
CA LEU A 56 -10.56 -1.60 -1.74
C LEU A 56 -12.04 -1.30 -1.53
N ASP A 57 -12.58 -0.32 -2.25
CA ASP A 57 -14.00 0.03 -2.27
C ASP A 57 -14.80 -0.83 -3.29
N GLU A 58 -14.11 -1.64 -4.11
CA GLU A 58 -14.70 -2.70 -4.98
C GLU A 58 -14.97 -3.99 -4.18
#